data_AF-A0A9X0WCD2-F1
#
_entry.id   AF-A0A9X0WCD2-F1
#
_cell.length_a   1.000
_cell.length_b   1.000
_cell.length_c   1.000
_cell.angle_alpha   90.00
_cell.angle_beta   90.00
_cell.angle_gamma   90.00
#
_symmetry.space_group_name_H-M   'P 1'
#
loop_
_entity.id
_entity.type
_entity.pdbx_description
1 polymer ?
#
loop_
_entity_poly.entity_id
_entity_poly.type
_entity_poly.pdbx_seq_one_letter_code
_entity_poly.pdbx_strand_id
1 'polypeptide(L)'
;MQQLDRIVELYLLLPAYPRKSTVTDLHQRLLSRGPDFTVCRRTVERDLAFMMGSRHLAVETDEAKPAGWYRDPQRSMFIKQLFVNTPQAIKVSQRTLADAGCLPTAARRTPATAEHASLR
;
A
#
# COMPACT_ATOMS: atom_id res chain seq x y z
N MET A 1 17.25 -3.94 -11.43
CA MET A 1 15.91 -4.57 -11.36
C MET A 1 15.37 -4.79 -12.77
N GLN A 2 14.73 -5.94 -13.03
CA GLN A 2 14.11 -6.25 -14.32
C GLN A 2 12.85 -5.38 -14.52
N GLN A 3 12.54 -5.00 -15.77
CA GLN A 3 11.36 -4.18 -16.07
C GLN A 3 10.04 -4.85 -15.66
N LEU A 4 9.98 -6.18 -15.70
CA LEU A 4 8.80 -6.96 -15.37
C LEU A 4 8.40 -6.83 -13.90
N ASP A 5 9.35 -6.95 -12.97
CA ASP A 5 9.09 -6.87 -11.52
C ASP A 5 8.43 -5.53 -11.16
N ARG A 6 8.92 -4.45 -11.77
CA ARG A 6 8.35 -3.11 -11.58
C ARG A 6 6.93 -2.99 -12.09
N ILE A 7 6.64 -3.58 -13.26
CA ILE A 7 5.30 -3.57 -13.85
C ILE A 7 4.33 -4.32 -12.94
N VAL A 8 4.74 -5.47 -12.40
CA VAL A 8 3.94 -6.26 -11.46
C VAL A 8 3.63 -5.44 -10.19
N GLU A 9 4.65 -4.85 -9.56
CA GLU A 9 4.45 -4.03 -8.36
C GLU A 9 3.57 -2.81 -8.64
N LEU A 10 3.82 -2.11 -9.75
CA LEU A 10 3.03 -0.95 -10.15
C LEU A 10 1.55 -1.33 -10.39
N TYR A 11 1.30 -2.49 -11.00
CA TYR A 11 -0.05 -3.02 -11.19
C TYR A 11 -0.75 -3.33 -9.86
N LEU A 12 -0.04 -3.89 -8.87
CA LEU A 12 -0.58 -4.16 -7.54
C LEU A 12 -0.94 -2.87 -6.77
N LEU A 13 -0.21 -1.78 -7.02
CA LEU A 13 -0.47 -0.47 -6.42
C LEU A 13 -1.66 0.27 -7.04
N LEU A 14 -2.09 -0.11 -8.26
CA LEU A 14 -3.22 0.52 -8.91
C LEU A 14 -4.54 0.20 -8.20
N PRO A 15 -5.38 1.21 -7.91
CA PRO A 15 -6.71 0.96 -7.37
C PRO A 15 -7.62 0.32 -8.42
N ALA A 16 -8.66 -0.37 -7.97
CA ALA A 16 -9.77 -0.76 -8.85
C ALA A 16 -10.74 0.42 -9.03
N TYR A 17 -11.31 0.56 -10.23
CA TYR A 17 -12.39 1.52 -10.51
C TYR A 17 -13.54 1.35 -9.49
N PRO A 18 -14.14 2.43 -8.96
CA PRO A 18 -14.04 3.84 -9.37
C PRO A 18 -12.92 4.65 -8.70
N ARG A 19 -12.06 4.02 -7.89
CA ARG A 19 -10.94 4.73 -7.26
C ARG A 19 -9.82 4.93 -8.26
N LYS A 20 -9.08 6.04 -8.12
CA LYS A 20 -7.97 6.42 -9.01
C LYS A 20 -6.78 6.94 -8.22
N SER A 21 -5.59 6.79 -8.78
CA SER A 21 -4.33 7.30 -8.24
C SER A 21 -3.59 8.11 -9.29
N THR A 22 -2.94 9.20 -8.89
CA THR A 22 -2.09 9.94 -9.83
C THR A 22 -0.76 9.22 -10.05
N VAL A 23 -0.06 9.54 -11.14
CA VAL A 23 1.31 9.08 -11.38
C VAL A 23 2.24 9.44 -10.21
N THR A 24 2.08 10.64 -9.65
CA THR A 24 2.88 11.10 -8.50
C THR A 24 2.65 10.19 -7.29
N ASP A 25 1.40 9.84 -6.98
CA ASP A 25 1.09 8.94 -5.86
C ASP A 25 1.66 7.54 -6.07
N LEU A 26 1.52 7.01 -7.29
CA LEU A 26 2.04 5.70 -7.66
C LEU A 26 3.57 5.68 -7.59
N HIS A 27 4.23 6.75 -8.05
CA HIS A 27 5.68 6.88 -7.98
C HIS A 27 6.17 6.88 -6.53
N GLN A 28 5.56 7.69 -5.65
CA GLN A 28 5.92 7.72 -4.23
C GLN A 28 5.69 6.37 -3.54
N ARG A 29 4.58 5.70 -3.84
CA ARG A 29 4.29 4.36 -3.31
C ARG A 29 5.29 3.32 -3.82
N LEU A 30 5.69 3.41 -5.09
CA LEU A 30 6.67 2.52 -5.68
C LEU A 30 8.06 2.71 -5.04
N LEU A 31 8.48 3.96 -4.80
CA LEU A 31 9.70 4.25 -4.05
C LEU A 31 9.67 3.68 -2.62
N SER A 32 8.51 3.71 -1.97
CA SER A 32 8.34 3.14 -0.63
C SER A 32 8.46 1.61 -0.56
N ARG A 33 8.44 0.91 -1.71
CA ARG A 33 8.64 -0.55 -1.76
C ARG A 33 10.10 -0.96 -1.54
N GLY A 34 11.06 -0.08 -1.79
CA GLY A 34 12.47 -0.36 -1.59
C GLY A 34 13.38 0.30 -2.62
N PRO A 35 14.71 0.23 -2.39
CA PRO A 35 15.71 0.88 -3.25
C PRO A 35 15.70 0.36 -4.69
N ASP A 36 15.30 -0.91 -4.90
CA ASP A 36 15.24 -1.54 -6.22
C ASP A 36 14.23 -0.86 -7.16
N PHE A 37 13.23 -0.19 -6.60
CA PHE A 37 12.17 0.49 -7.32
C PHE A 37 12.44 1.98 -7.55
N THR A 38 13.67 2.43 -7.28
CA THR A 38 14.09 3.83 -7.47
C THR A 38 14.19 4.17 -8.96
N VAL A 39 13.07 4.61 -9.53
CA VAL A 39 12.99 5.09 -10.92
C VAL A 39 12.46 6.52 -10.95
N CYS A 40 12.68 7.23 -12.06
CA CYS A 40 12.09 8.54 -12.26
C CYS A 40 10.60 8.44 -12.64
N ARG A 41 9.85 9.53 -12.40
CA ARG A 41 8.41 9.61 -12.72
C ARG A 41 8.09 9.28 -14.18
N ARG A 42 8.94 9.73 -15.12
CA ARG A 42 8.78 9.46 -16.56
C ARG A 42 8.84 7.96 -16.90
N THR A 43 9.62 7.18 -16.16
CA THR A 43 9.64 5.72 -16.30
C THR A 43 8.32 5.10 -15.86
N VAL A 44 7.74 5.58 -14.75
CA VAL A 44 6.42 5.15 -14.27
C VAL A 44 5.33 5.49 -15.29
N GLU A 45 5.35 6.70 -15.86
CA GLU A 45 4.42 7.11 -16.93
C GLU A 45 4.51 6.18 -18.14
N ARG A 46 5.73 5.84 -18.56
CA ARG A 46 5.98 4.92 -19.68
C ARG A 46 5.48 3.51 -19.39
N ASP A 47 5.70 2.99 -18.18
CA ASP A 47 5.24 1.67 -17.78
C ASP A 47 3.70 1.63 -17.69
N LEU A 48 3.06 2.69 -17.19
CA LEU A 48 1.60 2.83 -17.19
C LEU A 48 1.02 2.85 -18.61
N ALA A 49 1.64 3.60 -19.53
CA ALA A 49 1.25 3.61 -20.93
C ALA A 49 1.42 2.23 -21.59
N PHE A 50 2.49 1.50 -21.26
CA PHE A 50 2.69 0.12 -21.70
C PHE A 50 1.58 -0.80 -21.19
N MET A 51 1.21 -0.70 -19.91
CA MET A 51 0.15 -1.53 -19.33
C MET A 51 -1.23 -1.22 -19.92
N MET A 52 -1.52 0.04 -20.22
CA MET A 52 -2.76 0.46 -20.89
C MET A 52 -2.92 -0.17 -22.29
N GLY A 53 -1.80 -0.36 -23.01
CA GLY A 53 -1.80 -1.08 -24.29
C GLY A 53 -2.06 -2.59 -24.17
N SER A 54 -2.00 -3.16 -22.96
CA SER A 54 -2.19 -4.58 -22.72
C SER A 54 -3.63 -4.92 -22.34
N ARG A 55 -4.31 -5.67 -23.22
CA ARG A 55 -5.69 -6.16 -23.01
C ARG A 55 -5.87 -7.01 -21.75
N HIS A 56 -4.80 -7.64 -21.28
CA HIS A 56 -4.85 -8.51 -20.10
C HIS A 56 -4.91 -7.71 -18.79
N LEU A 57 -4.19 -6.58 -18.74
CA LEU A 57 -4.06 -5.80 -17.51
C LEU A 57 -5.24 -4.85 -17.27
N ALA A 58 -5.96 -4.43 -18.34
CA ALA A 58 -7.11 -3.53 -18.24
C ALA A 58 -6.83 -2.30 -17.34
N VAL A 59 -5.66 -1.71 -17.55
CA VAL A 59 -5.27 -0.44 -16.92
C VAL A 59 -5.80 0.68 -17.79
N GLU A 60 -6.44 1.65 -17.16
CA GLU A 60 -7.01 2.82 -17.82
C GLU A 60 -6.62 4.10 -17.08
N THR A 61 -6.82 5.22 -17.75
CA THR A 61 -6.65 6.57 -17.21
C THR A 61 -7.88 7.39 -17.53
N ASP A 62 -8.22 8.32 -16.64
CA ASP A 62 -9.16 9.38 -16.99
C ASP A 62 -8.49 10.47 -17.86
N GLU A 63 -9.32 11.35 -18.42
CA GLU A 63 -8.87 12.53 -19.19
C GLU A 63 -8.60 13.75 -18.30
N ALA A 64 -8.63 13.59 -16.97
CA ALA A 64 -8.45 14.70 -16.04
C ALA A 64 -6.98 15.13 -15.94
N LYS A 65 -6.76 16.33 -15.37
CA LYS A 65 -5.41 16.85 -15.07
C LYS A 65 -5.33 17.19 -13.58
N PRO A 66 -4.51 16.48 -12.77
CA PRO A 66 -3.67 15.35 -13.14
C PRO A 66 -4.49 14.09 -13.47
N ALA A 67 -3.98 13.29 -14.41
CA ALA A 67 -4.64 12.08 -14.86
C ALA A 67 -4.64 10.99 -13.75
N GLY A 68 -5.80 10.39 -13.54
CA GLY A 68 -6.02 9.34 -12.56
C GLY A 68 -6.00 7.96 -13.21
N TRP A 69 -5.13 7.10 -12.71
CA TRP A 69 -4.93 5.74 -13.19
C TRP A 69 -5.65 4.71 -12.31
N TYR A 70 -6.22 3.70 -12.95
CA TYR A 70 -6.97 2.63 -12.28
C TYR A 70 -6.96 1.33 -13.07
N ARG A 71 -7.36 0.23 -12.43
CA ARG A 71 -7.67 -1.05 -13.06
C ARG A 71 -9.17 -1.16 -13.25
N ASP A 72 -9.61 -1.61 -14.42
CA ASP A 72 -11.01 -1.97 -14.68
C ASP A 72 -11.19 -3.51 -14.66
N PRO A 73 -11.76 -4.07 -13.57
CA PRO A 73 -12.01 -5.51 -13.46
C PRO A 73 -12.98 -6.05 -14.50
N GLN A 74 -13.88 -5.21 -15.05
CA GLN A 74 -14.86 -5.66 -16.05
C GLN A 74 -14.20 -5.93 -17.40
N ARG A 75 -13.13 -5.18 -17.72
CA ARG A 75 -12.34 -5.30 -18.95
C ARG A 75 -11.15 -6.24 -18.83
N SER A 76 -10.71 -6.56 -17.61
CA SER A 76 -9.61 -7.50 -17.41
C SER A 76 -10.00 -8.92 -17.82
N MET A 77 -9.33 -9.45 -18.85
CA MET A 77 -9.42 -10.87 -19.20
C MET A 77 -8.66 -11.75 -18.19
N PHE A 78 -7.63 -11.20 -17.53
CA PHE A 78 -6.80 -11.93 -16.56
C PHE A 78 -7.52 -12.16 -15.23
N ILE A 79 -8.26 -11.16 -14.72
CA ILE A 79 -9.01 -11.27 -13.45
C ILE A 79 -10.17 -12.27 -13.58
N LYS A 80 -10.79 -12.37 -14.77
CA LYS A 80 -11.82 -13.39 -15.00
C LYS A 80 -11.28 -14.83 -14.94
N GLN A 81 -10.01 -15.07 -15.27
CA GLN A 81 -9.45 -16.42 -15.22
C GLN A 81 -8.82 -16.77 -13.86
N LEU A 82 -8.24 -15.79 -13.15
CA LEU A 82 -7.59 -16.04 -11.87
C LEU A 82 -8.55 -16.12 -10.68
N PHE A 83 -9.69 -15.43 -10.70
CA PHE A 83 -10.64 -15.41 -9.57
C PHE A 83 -11.87 -16.32 -9.75
N VAL A 84 -12.14 -16.84 -10.95
CA VAL A 84 -13.27 -17.78 -11.15
C VAL A 84 -12.93 -19.20 -10.68
N ASN A 85 -11.66 -19.51 -10.42
CA ASN A 85 -11.20 -20.81 -9.94
C ASN A 85 -10.73 -20.84 -8.48
N THR A 86 -11.04 -19.83 -7.66
CA THR A 86 -10.81 -19.90 -6.20
C THR A 86 -12.12 -19.73 -5.42
N PRO A 87 -12.97 -20.77 -5.32
CA PRO A 87 -13.77 -20.91 -4.12
C PRO A 87 -12.78 -21.21 -2.98
N GLN A 88 -12.96 -20.58 -1.81
CA GLN A 88 -12.12 -20.66 -0.58
C GLN A 88 -11.08 -19.51 -0.48
N ALA A 89 -11.01 -18.68 0.57
CA ALA A 89 -11.76 -18.58 1.81
C ALA A 89 -11.58 -17.16 2.38
N ILE A 90 -12.67 -16.43 2.65
CA ILE A 90 -12.65 -15.31 3.59
C ILE A 90 -13.41 -15.77 4.84
N LYS A 91 -12.69 -16.44 5.74
CA LYS A 91 -13.02 -16.44 7.17
C LYS A 91 -11.95 -15.60 7.85
N VAL A 92 -12.12 -14.28 7.81
CA VAL A 92 -11.37 -13.39 8.70
C VAL A 92 -11.89 -13.67 10.11
N SER A 93 -11.11 -14.39 10.90
CA SER A 93 -11.38 -14.65 12.31
C SER A 93 -11.26 -13.32 13.06
N GLN A 94 -12.39 -12.68 13.36
CA GLN A 94 -12.43 -11.58 14.32
C GLN A 94 -12.34 -12.17 15.72
N ARG A 95 -11.11 -12.38 16.21
CA ARG A 95 -10.82 -12.54 17.63
C ARG A 95 -9.38 -12.14 17.83
N THR A 96 -9.20 -10.90 18.27
CA THR A 96 -8.48 -10.54 19.50
C THR A 96 -8.44 -9.02 19.53
N LEU A 97 -9.20 -8.42 20.44
CA LEU A 97 -8.91 -7.15 21.13
C LEU A 97 -10.07 -6.91 22.13
N ALA A 98 -10.17 -7.84 23.08
CA ALA A 98 -10.89 -7.66 24.32
C ALA A 98 -9.91 -7.99 25.45
N ASP A 99 -8.79 -7.26 25.48
CA ASP A 99 -8.00 -7.10 26.69
C ASP A 99 -7.52 -5.64 26.74
N ALA A 100 -8.52 -4.75 26.78
CA ALA A 100 -8.35 -3.37 27.18
C ALA A 100 -8.44 -3.32 28.72
N GLY A 101 -7.48 -3.96 29.38
CA GLY A 101 -7.18 -3.77 30.79
C GLY A 101 -6.25 -2.57 30.98
N CYS A 102 -6.67 -1.38 30.56
CA CYS A 102 -5.99 -0.13 30.90
C CYS A 102 -7.04 0.92 31.22
N LEU A 103 -7.48 0.93 32.49
CA LEU A 103 -8.12 2.11 33.06
C LEU A 103 -7.01 3.02 33.62
N PRO A 104 -7.06 4.33 33.33
CA PRO A 104 -6.23 5.32 33.99
C PRO A 104 -6.89 5.74 35.31
N THR A 105 -6.12 6.16 36.31
CA THR A 105 -6.37 7.35 37.18
C THR A 105 -5.68 7.25 38.55
N ALA A 106 -4.93 8.33 38.88
CA ALA A 106 -4.52 8.81 40.20
C ALA A 106 -3.45 7.97 40.96
N ALA A 107 -2.45 8.51 41.69
CA ALA A 107 -2.23 9.83 42.25
C ALA A 107 -0.74 10.09 42.59
N ARG A 108 -0.29 11.32 42.31
CA ARG A 108 0.54 12.26 43.11
C ARG A 108 1.61 11.77 44.15
N ARG A 109 2.81 12.37 43.99
CA ARG A 109 3.63 13.18 44.95
C ARG A 109 4.47 12.44 46.05
N THR A 110 5.80 12.35 45.89
CA THR A 110 6.94 13.15 46.49
C THR A 110 7.21 12.92 48.00
N PRO A 111 8.39 13.24 48.59
CA PRO A 111 9.70 13.65 48.05
C PRO A 111 10.91 12.89 48.64
N ALA A 112 12.10 13.35 48.26
CA ALA A 112 13.45 12.97 48.68
C ALA A 112 13.74 13.02 50.19
N THR A 113 14.69 12.18 50.62
CA THR A 113 15.57 12.43 51.76
C THR A 113 17.00 12.06 51.34
N ALA A 114 17.89 13.04 51.42
CA ALA A 114 19.33 12.90 51.26
C ALA A 114 19.98 12.70 52.65
N GLU A 115 21.05 11.90 52.73
CA GLU A 115 22.26 12.10 53.56
C GLU A 115 23.20 10.90 53.32
N HIS A 116 24.36 11.05 52.66
CA HIS A 116 25.67 11.54 53.12
C HIS A 116 26.32 10.71 54.24
N ALA A 117 27.49 10.09 53.91
CA ALA A 117 28.71 9.89 54.72
C ALA A 117 29.42 8.59 54.25
N SER A 118 30.52 8.66 53.50
CA SER A 118 31.93 8.89 53.94
C SER A 118 32.69 7.61 54.29
N LEU A 119 33.72 7.34 53.46
CA LEU A 119 35.09 6.93 53.84
C LEU A 119 35.28 5.75 54.82
N ARG A 120 35.70 4.58 54.32
CA ARG A 120 37.11 4.13 54.25
C ARG A 120 37.20 2.71 53.68
#